data_AF-A0A2H5ZDD7-F1
#
_entry.id   AF-A0A2H5ZDD7-F1
#
_cell.length_a   1.000
_cell.length_b   1.000
_cell.length_c   1.000
_cell.angle_alpha   90.00
_cell.angle_beta   90.00
_cell.angle_gamma   90.00
#
_symmetry.space_group_name_H-M   'P 1'
#
loop_
_entity.id
_entity.type
_entity.pdbx_description
1 polymer ?
#
loop_
_entity_poly.entity_id
_entity_poly.type
_entity_poly.pdbx_seq_one_letter_code
_entity_poly.pdbx_strand_id
1 'polypeptide(L)'
;MPKLRPKLAAIVVSSLLLAAVLGATAGIAAAGSRSTLYPGLNLLGGPLYDSLPPQDYLACLPSGSWRAIYLWDAATQTWQHYFNTSLGIPPYVNRTDLGGIQLIPQAAGLWIIMVQQVNNPKVKDLASEPCS
;
A
#
# COMPACT_ATOMS: atom_id res chain seq x y z
N MET A 1 37.77 -12.83 -21.62
CA MET A 1 37.03 -11.67 -21.04
C MET A 1 35.76 -11.45 -21.86
N PRO A 2 34.55 -11.73 -21.34
CA PRO A 2 33.33 -11.45 -22.08
C PRO A 2 33.02 -9.95 -22.02
N LYS A 3 32.91 -9.31 -23.19
CA LYS A 3 32.49 -7.91 -23.33
C LYS A 3 31.00 -7.81 -22.99
N LEU A 4 30.67 -7.28 -21.81
CA LEU A 4 29.29 -6.94 -21.45
C LEU A 4 28.74 -5.94 -22.48
N ARG A 5 27.63 -6.29 -23.13
CA ARG A 5 27.02 -5.49 -24.19
C ARG A 5 26.42 -4.20 -23.59
N PRO A 6 26.80 -2.99 -24.06
CA PRO A 6 26.38 -1.70 -23.49
C PRO A 6 24.86 -1.47 -23.53
N LYS A 7 24.14 -2.19 -24.40
CA LYS A 7 22.67 -2.11 -24.52
C LYS A 7 21.93 -2.71 -23.30
N LEU A 8 22.50 -3.70 -22.62
CA LEU A 8 21.90 -4.30 -21.42
C LEU A 8 22.11 -3.44 -20.18
N ALA A 9 23.25 -2.77 -20.07
CA ALA A 9 23.54 -1.86 -18.97
C ALA A 9 22.62 -0.62 -19.00
N ALA A 10 22.33 -0.09 -20.19
CA ALA A 10 21.46 1.08 -20.34
C ALA A 10 20.02 0.80 -19.86
N ILE A 11 19.46 -0.37 -20.16
CA ILE A 11 18.09 -0.73 -19.77
C ILE A 11 17.97 -0.85 -18.25
N VAL A 12 18.93 -1.51 -17.60
CA VAL A 12 18.93 -1.72 -16.15
C VAL A 12 19.03 -0.40 -15.38
N VAL A 13 19.89 0.52 -15.85
CA VAL A 13 20.05 1.85 -15.24
C VAL A 13 18.79 2.70 -15.41
N SER A 14 18.13 2.64 -16.57
CA SER A 14 16.87 3.36 -16.80
C SER A 14 15.73 2.83 -15.92
N SER A 15 15.64 1.52 -15.72
CA SER A 15 14.63 0.93 -14.80
C SER A 15 14.89 1.25 -13.32
N LEU A 16 16.16 1.31 -12.91
CA LEU A 16 16.54 1.72 -11.54
C LEU A 16 16.26 3.20 -11.29
N LEU A 17 16.47 4.07 -12.29
CA LEU A 17 16.12 5.48 -12.18
C LEU A 17 14.61 5.69 -12.12
N LEU A 18 13.81 4.93 -12.88
CA LEU A 18 12.35 5.05 -12.84
C LEU A 18 11.79 4.55 -11.49
N ALA A 19 12.36 3.47 -10.94
CA ALA A 19 12.03 2.99 -9.60
C ALA A 19 12.47 4.00 -8.50
N ALA A 20 13.60 4.68 -8.68
CA ALA A 20 14.07 5.72 -7.76
C ALA A 20 13.23 7.00 -7.84
N VAL A 21 12.75 7.41 -9.03
CA VAL A 21 11.88 8.59 -9.19
C VAL A 21 10.46 8.33 -8.66
N LEU A 22 9.94 7.11 -8.80
CA LEU A 22 8.67 6.70 -8.19
C LEU A 22 8.80 6.40 -6.68
N GLY A 23 9.99 6.01 -6.22
CA GLY A 23 10.28 5.77 -4.80
C GLY A 23 10.63 7.04 -4.01
N ALA A 24 11.20 8.07 -4.65
CA ALA A 24 11.65 9.28 -3.97
C ALA A 24 10.50 10.20 -3.48
N THR A 25 9.27 9.99 -3.94
CA THR A 25 8.08 10.68 -3.41
C THR A 25 7.38 9.88 -2.31
N ALA A 26 7.88 8.68 -1.99
CA ALA A 26 7.39 7.87 -0.87
C ALA A 26 8.06 8.32 0.43
N GLY A 27 7.33 9.11 1.22
CA GLY A 27 7.70 9.28 2.63
C GLY A 27 7.70 7.91 3.29
N ILE A 28 8.88 7.40 3.67
CA ILE A 28 9.01 6.12 4.38
C ILE A 28 8.54 6.34 5.82
N ALA A 29 7.31 5.93 6.12
CA ALA A 29 6.83 5.82 7.50
C ALA A 29 7.25 4.46 8.06
N ALA A 30 8.28 4.44 8.89
CA ALA A 30 8.65 3.27 9.67
C ALA A 30 7.58 2.99 10.74
N ALA A 31 7.24 1.72 10.94
CA ALA A 31 6.37 1.26 12.01
C ALA A 31 6.97 1.68 13.38
N GLY A 32 6.26 2.52 14.14
CA GLY A 32 6.61 2.82 15.53
C GLY A 32 6.25 4.22 16.03
N SER A 33 6.18 5.23 15.17
CA SER A 33 5.64 6.55 15.53
C SER A 33 4.38 6.79 14.71
N ARG A 34 3.25 7.11 15.38
CA ARG A 34 1.95 7.37 14.71
C ARG A 34 2.01 8.67 13.91
N SER A 35 2.74 8.65 12.82
CA SER A 35 2.87 9.78 11.90
C SER A 35 1.50 10.08 11.32
N THR A 36 1.09 11.34 11.41
CA THR A 36 -0.16 11.83 10.83
C THR A 36 -0.29 11.39 9.37
N LEU A 37 -1.43 10.83 9.01
CA LEU A 37 -1.79 10.60 7.61
C LEU A 37 -2.41 11.88 7.05
N TYR A 38 -1.80 12.44 6.01
CA TYR A 38 -2.26 13.67 5.36
C TYR A 38 -3.15 13.36 4.16
N PRO A 39 -4.04 14.26 3.73
CA PRO A 39 -4.76 14.10 2.47
C PRO A 39 -3.80 13.82 1.30
N GLY A 40 -4.18 12.91 0.41
CA GLY A 40 -3.33 12.47 -0.70
C GLY A 40 -2.63 11.14 -0.45
N LEU A 41 -1.49 10.93 -1.11
CA LEU A 41 -0.77 9.65 -1.11
C LEU A 41 0.15 9.55 0.12
N ASN A 42 0.01 8.46 0.90
CA ASN A 42 0.86 8.17 2.05
C ASN A 42 1.37 6.73 1.94
N LEU A 43 2.56 6.46 2.45
CA LEU A 43 3.07 5.10 2.60
C LEU A 43 2.66 4.54 3.97
N LEU A 44 2.17 3.30 3.98
CA LEU A 44 1.86 2.53 5.16
C LEU A 44 2.59 1.20 5.12
N GLY A 45 2.98 0.72 6.30
CA GLY A 45 3.45 -0.65 6.49
C GLY A 45 2.26 -1.57 6.72
N GLY A 46 2.27 -2.74 6.10
CA GLY A 46 1.32 -3.82 6.32
C GLY A 46 1.43 -4.39 7.75
N PRO A 47 0.54 -5.34 8.09
CA PRO A 47 0.47 -5.90 9.42
C PRO A 47 1.79 -6.58 9.82
N LEU A 48 2.16 -6.46 11.10
CA LEU A 48 3.41 -7.02 11.61
C LEU A 48 3.29 -8.47 12.08
N TYR A 49 2.10 -8.93 12.46
CA TYR A 49 1.93 -10.25 13.08
C TYR A 49 1.24 -11.28 12.19
N ASP A 50 0.23 -10.89 11.41
CA ASP A 50 -0.50 -11.82 10.53
C ASP A 50 -0.88 -11.15 9.20
N SER A 51 -1.14 -11.94 8.15
CA SER A 51 -1.68 -11.41 6.90
C SER A 51 -3.18 -11.15 7.07
N LEU A 52 -3.62 -9.91 6.83
CA LEU A 52 -5.00 -9.50 7.08
C LEU A 52 -5.71 -9.12 5.79
N PRO A 53 -7.02 -9.38 5.67
CA PRO A 53 -7.78 -8.81 4.58
C PRO A 53 -7.89 -7.29 4.76
N PRO A 54 -8.01 -6.51 3.67
CA PRO A 54 -8.00 -5.05 3.73
C PRO A 54 -9.03 -4.44 4.67
N GLN A 55 -10.24 -5.02 4.75
CA GLN A 55 -11.29 -4.54 5.65
C GLN A 55 -10.88 -4.58 7.13
N ASP A 56 -10.12 -5.60 7.55
CA ASP A 56 -9.72 -5.75 8.94
C ASP A 56 -8.54 -4.85 9.26
N TYR A 57 -7.56 -4.80 8.36
CA TYR A 57 -6.38 -3.95 8.49
C TYR A 57 -6.76 -2.46 8.61
N LEU A 58 -7.70 -1.98 7.80
CA LEU A 58 -8.16 -0.58 7.77
C LEU A 58 -9.29 -0.28 8.76
N ALA A 59 -9.79 -1.26 9.52
CA ALA A 59 -11.00 -1.13 10.35
C ALA A 59 -10.92 -0.01 11.41
N CYS A 60 -9.72 0.35 11.85
CA CYS A 60 -9.52 1.37 12.87
C CYS A 60 -9.30 2.78 12.29
N LEU A 61 -9.25 2.93 10.97
CA LEU A 61 -9.29 4.24 10.32
C LEU A 61 -10.74 4.73 10.22
N PRO A 62 -11.00 6.03 10.39
CA PRO A 62 -12.35 6.57 10.18
C PRO A 62 -12.86 6.25 8.77
N SER A 63 -14.12 5.83 8.65
CA SER A 63 -14.69 5.34 7.39
C SER A 63 -14.61 6.35 6.23
N GLY A 64 -14.68 7.66 6.50
CA GLY A 64 -14.54 8.69 5.45
C GLY A 64 -13.10 9.11 5.15
N SER A 65 -12.10 8.53 5.83
CA SER A 65 -10.75 9.10 5.84
C SER A 65 -9.85 8.72 4.69
N TRP A 66 -10.12 7.59 4.04
CA TRP A 66 -9.29 7.02 2.99
C TRP A 66 -10.14 6.58 1.81
N ARG A 67 -9.54 6.58 0.62
CA ARG A 67 -10.19 6.28 -0.66
C ARG A 67 -9.80 4.92 -1.22
N ALA A 68 -8.52 4.60 -1.17
CA ALA A 68 -8.01 3.34 -1.69
C ALA A 68 -6.67 3.00 -1.03
N ILE A 69 -6.34 1.71 -1.02
CA ILE A 69 -4.97 1.22 -0.86
C ILE A 69 -4.49 0.54 -2.13
N TYR A 70 -3.19 0.59 -2.37
CA TYR A 70 -2.50 -0.10 -3.45
C TYR A 70 -1.34 -0.90 -2.90
N LEU A 71 -1.22 -2.14 -3.36
CA LEU A 71 -0.18 -3.09 -2.98
C LEU A 71 0.50 -3.59 -4.25
N TRP A 72 1.83 -3.62 -4.26
CA TRP A 72 2.57 -4.29 -5.32
C TRP A 72 2.69 -5.78 -5.01
N ASP A 73 2.08 -6.61 -5.85
CA ASP A 73 2.25 -8.06 -5.78
C ASP A 73 3.49 -8.48 -6.57
N ALA A 74 4.53 -8.88 -5.84
CA ALA A 74 5.80 -9.31 -6.43
C ALA A 74 5.69 -10.63 -7.22
N ALA A 75 4.76 -11.52 -6.84
CA ALA A 75 4.63 -12.82 -7.48
C ALA A 75 4.05 -12.69 -8.89
N THR A 76 3.03 -11.83 -9.05
CA THR A 76 2.39 -11.57 -10.35
C THR A 76 2.95 -10.35 -11.06
N GLN A 77 3.81 -9.55 -10.41
CA GLN A 77 4.30 -8.26 -10.89
C GLN A 77 3.15 -7.30 -11.28
N THR A 78 2.10 -7.25 -10.46
CA THR A 78 0.94 -6.40 -10.69
C THR A 78 0.64 -5.51 -9.49
N TRP A 79 0.03 -4.35 -9.77
CA TRP A 79 -0.60 -3.55 -8.72
C TRP A 79 -1.97 -4.14 -8.40
N GLN A 80 -2.20 -4.39 -7.12
CA GLN A 80 -3.49 -4.72 -6.56
C GLN A 80 -4.08 -3.50 -5.85
N HIS A 81 -5.40 -3.43 -5.75
CA HIS A 81 -6.11 -2.32 -5.12
C HIS A 81 -7.18 -2.78 -4.13
N TYR A 82 -7.53 -1.87 -3.24
CA TYR A 82 -8.76 -2.00 -2.45
C TYR A 82 -9.34 -0.61 -2.21
N PHE A 83 -10.56 -0.39 -2.70
CA PHE A 83 -11.26 0.88 -2.62
C PHE A 83 -12.25 0.91 -1.46
N ASN A 84 -12.39 2.10 -0.88
CA ASN A 84 -13.36 2.34 0.18
C ASN A 84 -14.77 2.47 -0.39
N THR A 85 -15.61 1.47 -0.12
CA THR A 85 -16.99 1.44 -0.60
C THR A 85 -17.89 2.45 0.12
N SER A 86 -17.53 2.94 1.32
CA SER A 86 -18.32 3.95 2.02
C SER A 86 -18.27 5.32 1.35
N LEU A 87 -17.37 5.53 0.38
CA LEU A 87 -17.29 6.74 -0.44
C LEU A 87 -18.09 6.62 -1.75
N GLY A 88 -19.00 5.64 -1.86
CA GLY A 88 -19.83 5.42 -3.04
C GLY A 88 -19.14 4.63 -4.16
N ILE A 89 -17.98 4.04 -3.89
CA ILE A 89 -17.29 3.17 -4.86
C ILE A 89 -17.98 1.80 -4.86
N PRO A 90 -18.41 1.29 -6.03
CA PRO A 90 -19.10 0.01 -6.10
C PRO A 90 -18.26 -1.16 -5.55
N PRO A 91 -18.84 -2.08 -4.75
CA PRO A 91 -18.08 -3.20 -4.16
C PRO A 91 -17.42 -4.13 -5.18
N TYR A 92 -17.99 -4.25 -6.39
CA TYR A 92 -17.44 -5.13 -7.43
C TYR A 92 -16.02 -4.75 -7.85
N VAL A 93 -15.62 -3.48 -7.66
CA VAL A 93 -14.27 -3.01 -8.00
C VAL A 93 -13.21 -3.75 -7.16
N ASN A 94 -13.55 -4.18 -5.94
CA ASN A 94 -12.63 -4.89 -5.04
C ASN A 94 -12.56 -6.40 -5.28
N ARG A 95 -13.15 -6.92 -6.36
CA ARG A 95 -13.04 -8.34 -6.69
C ARG A 95 -11.61 -8.71 -7.06
N THR A 96 -11.15 -9.86 -6.60
CA THR A 96 -9.77 -10.34 -6.80
C THR A 96 -9.44 -10.60 -8.27
N ASP A 97 -10.41 -11.04 -9.07
CA ASP A 97 -10.24 -11.24 -10.52
C ASP A 97 -10.08 -9.92 -11.31
N LEU A 98 -10.32 -8.77 -10.68
CA LEU A 98 -10.09 -7.44 -11.24
C LEU A 98 -8.87 -6.73 -10.62
N GLY A 99 -8.04 -7.44 -9.86
CA GLY A 99 -6.89 -6.86 -9.15
C GLY A 99 -7.20 -6.44 -7.71
N GLY A 100 -8.34 -6.85 -7.15
CA GLY A 100 -8.66 -6.63 -5.74
C GLY A 100 -7.70 -7.34 -4.80
N ILE A 101 -7.26 -6.65 -3.74
CA ILE A 101 -6.43 -7.24 -2.68
C ILE A 101 -7.27 -8.23 -1.88
N GLN A 102 -6.86 -9.50 -1.87
CA GLN A 102 -7.46 -10.53 -1.02
C GLN A 102 -6.91 -10.45 0.41
N LEU A 103 -5.58 -10.35 0.53
CA LEU A 103 -4.83 -10.28 1.78
C LEU A 103 -3.70 -9.28 1.62
N ILE A 104 -3.47 -8.49 2.67
CA ILE A 104 -2.28 -7.66 2.83
C ILE A 104 -1.24 -8.55 3.53
N PRO A 105 -0.13 -8.89 2.87
CA PRO A 105 0.89 -9.73 3.47
C PRO A 105 1.55 -9.06 4.68
N GLN A 106 2.03 -9.89 5.59
CA GLN A 106 2.88 -9.45 6.69
C GLN A 106 4.07 -8.63 6.15
N ALA A 107 4.39 -7.52 6.81
CA ALA A 107 5.50 -6.63 6.47
C ALA A 107 5.49 -6.10 5.02
N ALA A 108 4.33 -6.06 4.36
CA ALA A 108 4.17 -5.43 3.06
C ALA A 108 4.35 -3.91 3.13
N GLY A 109 4.81 -3.27 2.06
CA GLY A 109 4.66 -1.83 1.88
C GLY A 109 3.42 -1.57 1.03
N LEU A 110 2.52 -0.70 1.48
CA LEU A 110 1.34 -0.31 0.73
C LEU A 110 1.17 1.21 0.69
N TRP A 111 0.55 1.66 -0.39
CA TRP A 111 0.18 3.06 -0.55
C TRP A 111 -1.26 3.25 -0.18
N ILE A 112 -1.56 4.25 0.65
CA ILE A 112 -2.93 4.66 0.96
C ILE A 112 -3.19 6.06 0.40
N ILE A 113 -4.36 6.21 -0.23
CA ILE A 113 -4.87 7.50 -0.69
C ILE A 113 -5.85 8.00 0.37
N MET A 114 -5.48 9.05 1.07
CA MET A 114 -6.30 9.70 2.09
C MET A 114 -7.16 10.81 1.49
N VAL A 115 -8.36 10.99 2.04
CA VAL A 115 -9.29 12.08 1.70
C VAL A 115 -9.24 13.20 2.73
N GLN A 116 -8.94 12.87 3.99
CA GLN A 116 -8.82 13.82 5.09
C GLN A 116 -7.66 13.42 6.01
N GLN A 117 -7.18 14.39 6.77
CA GLN A 117 -6.12 14.17 7.74
C GLN A 117 -6.60 13.26 8.88
N VAL A 118 -5.76 12.30 9.29
CA VAL A 118 -5.98 11.47 10.47
C VAL A 118 -4.76 11.59 11.37
N ASN A 119 -4.97 12.19 12.55
CA ASN A 119 -3.95 12.28 13.59
C ASN A 119 -3.92 10.97 14.37
N ASN A 120 -2.72 10.52 14.74
CA ASN A 120 -2.52 9.27 15.48
C ASN A 120 -3.22 8.05 14.84
N PRO A 121 -3.03 7.82 13.52
CA PRO A 121 -3.69 6.72 12.81
C PRO A 121 -3.39 5.37 13.48
N LYS A 122 -4.37 4.47 13.44
CA LYS A 122 -4.22 3.07 13.82
C LYS A 122 -4.72 2.18 12.69
N VAL A 123 -3.89 1.22 12.31
CA VAL A 123 -4.22 0.09 11.46
C VAL A 123 -4.00 -1.17 12.30
N LYS A 124 -4.73 -2.24 12.00
CA LYS A 124 -4.62 -3.48 12.78
C LYS A 124 -3.43 -4.30 12.33
N ASP A 125 -2.69 -4.87 13.28
CA ASP A 125 -1.70 -5.91 13.02
C ASP A 125 -2.27 -7.34 13.16
N LEU A 126 -3.40 -7.48 13.86
CA LEU A 126 -4.16 -8.71 14.07
C LEU A 126 -5.67 -8.45 13.98
N ALA A 127 -6.46 -9.40 13.48
CA ALA A 127 -7.92 -9.22 13.36
C ALA A 127 -8.59 -8.90 14.72
N SER A 128 -8.10 -9.52 15.80
CA SER A 128 -8.59 -9.34 17.17
C SER A 128 -8.16 -8.03 17.84
N GLU A 129 -7.30 -7.24 17.21
CA GLU A 129 -6.82 -5.99 17.81
C GLU A 129 -7.95 -4.95 17.96
N PRO A 130 -8.12 -4.33 19.14
CA PRO A 130 -9.12 -3.28 19.33
C PRO A 130 -8.68 -1.98 18.64
N CYS A 131 -9.63 -1.09 18.32
CA CYS A 131 -9.33 0.21 17.70
C CYS A 131 -9.02 1.34 18.69
N SER A 132 -9.11 1.07 20.00
CA SER A 132 -8.71 1.99 21.07
C SER A 132 -7.20 2.06 21.26
#